data_AF-A0A6A2GB29-F1
#
_entry.id   AF-A0A6A2GB29-F1
#
_cell.length_a   1.000
_cell.length_b   1.000
_cell.length_c   1.000
_cell.angle_alpha   90.00
_cell.angle_beta   90.00
_cell.angle_gamma   90.00
#
_symmetry.space_group_name_H-M   'P 1'
#
loop_
_entity.id
_entity.type
_entity.pdbx_description
1 polymer ?
#
loop_
_entity_poly.entity_id
_entity_poly.type
_entity_poly.pdbx_seq_one_letter_code
_entity_poly.pdbx_strand_id
1 'polypeptide(L)' 'MVFTDYMKSLPNQQQETIKKLAELTYSTPAAVYRWINGENNPPLIKQKVIAEYLGKSVEELFPTTKSY' A
#
# COMPACT_ATOMS: atom_id res chain seq x y z
N MET A 1 -1.35 7.15 6.90
CA MET A 1 -2.42 6.19 6.54
C MET A 1 -1.97 4.82 7.00
N VAL A 2 -2.90 3.93 7.34
CA VAL A 2 -2.57 2.61 7.91
C VAL A 2 -1.65 1.80 6.98
N PHE A 3 -1.81 1.92 5.65
CA PHE A 3 -0.89 1.28 4.71
C PHE A 3 0.58 1.76 4.86
N THR A 4 0.81 3.06 5.04
CA THR A 4 2.14 3.63 5.31
C THR A 4 2.71 3.08 6.61
N ASP A 5 1.91 3.07 7.68
CA ASP A 5 2.35 2.68 9.02
C ASP A 5 2.67 1.18 9.06
N TYR A 6 1.84 0.36 8.40
CA TYR A 6 2.10 -1.06 8.18
C TYR A 6 3.45 -1.28 7.48
N MET A 7 3.68 -0.59 6.37
CA MET A 7 4.91 -0.76 5.60
C MET A 7 6.16 -0.32 6.37
N LYS A 8 6.05 0.75 7.18
CA LYS A 8 7.11 1.19 8.11
C LYS A 8 7.37 0.20 9.25
N SER A 9 6.35 -0.57 9.65
CA SER A 9 6.47 -1.56 10.72
C SER A 9 7.20 -2.85 10.31
N LEU A 10 7.45 -3.08 9.01
CA LEU A 10 8.14 -4.27 8.50
C LEU A 10 9.67 -4.13 8.61
N PRO A 11 10.35 -4.76 9.60
CA PRO A 11 11.80 -4.71 9.68
C PRO A 11 12.41 -5.54 8.56
N ASN A 12 13.34 -4.95 7.78
CA ASN A 12 14.14 -5.61 6.75
C ASN A 12 13.38 -6.28 5.58
N GLN A 13 12.04 -6.19 5.53
CA GLN A 13 11.20 -6.81 4.48
C GLN A 13 10.56 -5.80 3.53
N GLN A 14 10.81 -4.50 3.71
CA GLN A 14 10.22 -3.47 2.86
C GLN A 14 10.54 -3.64 1.38
N GLN A 15 11.79 -3.90 1.02
CA GLN A 15 12.17 -4.02 -0.40
C GLN A 15 11.50 -5.21 -1.09
N GLU A 16 11.45 -6.36 -0.42
CA GLU A 16 10.77 -7.55 -0.94
C GLU A 16 9.27 -7.30 -1.10
N THR A 17 8.65 -6.69 -0.09
CA THR A 17 7.23 -6.33 -0.12
C THR A 17 6.94 -5.32 -1.24
N ILE A 18 7.80 -4.33 -1.45
CA ILE A 18 7.68 -3.37 -2.56
C ILE A 18 7.71 -4.09 -3.92
N LYS A 19 8.66 -5.01 -4.12
CA LYS A 19 8.75 -5.80 -5.36
C LYS A 19 7.50 -6.64 -5.56
N LYS A 20 7.04 -7.33 -4.50
CA LYS A 20 5.85 -8.17 -4.57
C LYS A 20 4.59 -7.37 -4.89
N LEU A 21 4.40 -6.22 -4.26
CA LEU A 21 3.28 -5.32 -4.55
C LEU A 21 3.36 -4.73 -5.96
N ALA A 22 4.56 -4.43 -6.46
CA ALA A 22 4.75 -3.97 -7.83
C ALA A 22 4.31 -5.03 -8.84
N GLU A 23 4.69 -6.29 -8.62
CA GLU A 23 4.24 -7.43 -9.43
C GLU A 23 2.71 -7.61 -9.38
N LEU A 24 2.13 -7.70 -8.18
CA LEU A 24 0.70 -7.96 -7.98
C LEU A 24 -0.19 -6.86 -8.57
N THR A 25 0.27 -5.61 -8.52
CA THR A 25 -0.51 -4.46 -8.97
C THR A 25 -0.16 -4.00 -10.39
N TYR A 26 0.68 -4.76 -11.11
CA TYR A 26 1.21 -4.42 -12.43
C TYR A 26 1.71 -2.97 -12.49
N SER A 27 2.54 -2.62 -11.51
CA SER A 27 3.03 -1.26 -11.30
C SER A 27 4.55 -1.24 -11.19
N THR A 28 5.14 -0.05 -11.30
CA THR A 28 6.57 0.10 -11.03
C THR A 28 6.83 0.14 -9.52
N PRO A 29 7.98 -0.37 -9.05
CA PRO A 29 8.40 -0.21 -7.64
C PRO A 29 8.38 1.25 -7.17
N ALA A 30 8.69 2.20 -8.05
CA ALA A 30 8.63 3.63 -7.76
C ALA A 30 7.19 4.10 -7.46
N ALA A 31 6.18 3.57 -8.15
CA ALA A 31 4.79 3.91 -7.83
C ALA A 31 4.39 3.36 -6.46
N VAL A 32 4.79 2.14 -6.13
CA VAL A 32 4.55 1.53 -4.81
C VAL A 32 5.24 2.34 -3.71
N TYR A 33 6.47 2.78 -3.95
CA TYR A 33 7.22 3.62 -3.01
C TYR A 33 6.49 4.93 -2.68
N ARG A 34 5.94 5.61 -3.70
CA ARG A 34 5.13 6.82 -3.50
C ARG A 34 3.87 6.57 -2.69
N TRP A 35 3.21 5.43 -2.92
CA TRP A 35 2.07 5.03 -2.09
C TRP A 35 2.50 4.82 -0.65
N ILE A 36 3.60 4.09 -0.40
CA ILE A 36 4.10 3.86 0.97
C ILE A 36 4.39 5.18 1.69
N ASN A 37 4.99 6.16 0.99
CA ASN A 37 5.27 7.47 1.55
C ASN A 37 4.02 8.35 1.74
N GLY A 38 2.86 7.93 1.23
CA GLY A 38 1.62 8.70 1.28
C GLY A 38 1.58 9.89 0.31
N GLU A 39 2.46 9.92 -0.70
CA GLU A 39 2.49 10.98 -1.72
C GLU A 39 1.22 10.94 -2.59
N ASN A 40 0.71 9.74 -2.87
CA ASN A 40 -0.57 9.53 -3.54
C ASN A 40 -1.21 8.20 -3.14
N ASN A 41 -2.53 8.10 -3.33
CA ASN A 41 -3.22 6.83 -3.16
C ASN A 41 -3.14 5.98 -4.46
N PRO A 42 -3.05 4.65 -4.33
CA PRO A 42 -3.25 3.77 -5.47
C PRO A 42 -4.68 3.90 -6.03
N PRO A 43 -4.91 3.65 -7.33
CA PRO A 43 -6.26 3.45 -7.88
C PRO A 43 -7.04 2.37 -7.12
N LEU A 44 -8.37 2.46 -7.09
CA LEU A 44 -9.23 1.57 -6.30
C LEU A 44 -8.99 0.07 -6.57
N ILE A 45 -8.77 -0.32 -7.82
CA ILE A 45 -8.48 -1.73 -8.16
C ILE A 45 -7.17 -2.20 -7.51
N LYS A 46 -6.16 -1.34 -7.42
CA LYS A 46 -4.87 -1.65 -6.80
C LYS A 46 -4.98 -1.67 -5.28
N GLN A 47 -5.82 -0.79 -4.70
CA GLN A 47 -6.12 -0.83 -3.27
C GLN A 47 -6.74 -2.19 -2.87
N LYS A 48 -7.67 -2.72 -3.67
CA LYS A 48 -8.27 -4.06 -3.44
C LYS A 48 -7.21 -5.16 -3.46
N VAL A 49 -6.33 -5.17 -4.46
CA VAL A 49 -5.24 -6.15 -4.55
C VAL A 49 -4.29 -6.06 -3.35
N ILE A 50 -3.91 -4.85 -2.93
CA ILE A 50 -3.06 -4.64 -1.76
C ILE A 50 -3.76 -5.14 -0.49
N ALA A 51 -5.05 -4.82 -0.32
CA ALA A 51 -5.84 -5.25 0.83
C ALA A 51 -5.96 -6.78 0.92
N GLU A 52 -6.23 -7.43 -0.21
CA GLU A 52 -6.27 -8.89 -0.31
C GLU A 52 -4.91 -9.52 0.05
N TYR A 53 -3.82 -9.00 -0.50
CA TYR A 53 -2.47 -9.50 -0.21
C TYR A 53 -2.09 -9.35 1.27
N LEU A 54 -2.52 -8.26 1.91
CA LEU A 54 -2.22 -7.97 3.31
C LEU A 54 -3.24 -8.56 4.30
N GLY A 55 -4.31 -9.21 3.81
CA GLY A 55 -5.38 -9.75 4.65
C GLY A 55 -6.15 -8.69 5.45
N LYS A 56 -6.30 -7.49 4.89
CA LYS A 56 -6.95 -6.32 5.52
C LYS A 56 -8.08 -5.79 4.66
N SER A 57 -8.92 -4.90 5.20
CA SER A 57 -9.92 -4.20 4.38
C SER A 57 -9.31 -3.00 3.64
N VAL A 58 -9.97 -2.59 2.55
CA VAL A 58 -9.57 -1.39 1.80
C VAL A 58 -9.72 -0.15 2.69
N GLU A 59 -10.80 -0.07 3.46
CA GLU A 59 -11.12 1.05 4.35
C GLU A 59 -10.11 1.17 5.50
N GLU A 60 -9.61 0.04 6.01
CA GLU A 60 -8.55 0.03 7.02
C GLU A 60 -7.26 0.63 6.44
N LEU A 61 -6.83 0.14 5.28
CA LEU A 61 -5.56 0.57 4.67
C LEU A 61 -5.60 1.98 4.07
N PHE A 62 -6.73 2.34 3.46
CA PHE A 62 -6.97 3.56 2.67
C PHE A 62 -8.27 4.25 3.10
N PRO A 63 -8.32 4.85 4.31
CA PRO A 63 -9.53 5.49 4.82
C PRO A 63 -9.96 6.68 3.93
N THR A 64 -11.25 6.73 3.58
CA THR A 64 -11.84 7.76 2.71
C THR A 64 -12.13 9.08 3.43
N THR A 65 -12.17 9.07 4.76
CA THR A 65 -12.39 10.27 5.58
C THR A 65 -11.06 10.85 6.05
N LYS A 66 -10.71 12.03 5.55
CA LYS A 66 -9.82 12.93 6.30
C LYS A 66 -10.58 13.31 7.57
N SER A 67 -10.10 12.91 8.74
CA SER A 67 -10.55 13.52 10.00
C SER A 67 -10.24 15.01 9.89
N TYR A 68 -11.30 15.83 9.87
CA TYR A 68 -11.21 17.29 9.90
C TYR A 68 -10.67 17.77 11.25
#